data_AF-A0A936SJV3-F1
#
_entry.id   AF-A0A936SJV3-F1
#
_cell.length_a   1.000
_cell.length_b   1.000
_cell.length_c   1.000
_cell.angle_alpha   90.00
_cell.angle_beta   90.00
_cell.angle_gamma   90.00
#
_symmetry.space_group_name_H-M   'P 1'
#
loop_
_entity.id
_entity.type
_entity.pdbx_description
1 polymer ?
#
loop_
_entity_poly.entity_id
_entity_poly.type
_entity_poly.pdbx_seq_one_letter_code
_entity_poly.pdbx_strand_id
1 'polypeptide(L)'
;MKLSPDKVERLAANLVDKLAEIDGVLFKGDDGQLRLAAQQVITDELMVEEQLDAEIHKMLQAYKYEITMGRMNYDELFKKTKQRMVKERKLTL
;
A
#
# COMPACT_ATOMS: atom_id res chain seq x y z
N MET A 1 -9.18 2.67 0.08
CA MET A 1 -8.31 2.16 -1.00
C MET A 1 -8.55 2.95 -2.28
N LYS A 2 -7.50 3.27 -3.06
CA LYS A 2 -7.63 3.97 -4.37
C LYS A 2 -8.31 3.11 -5.45
N LEU A 3 -8.39 1.79 -5.27
CA LEU A 3 -9.07 0.84 -6.15
C LEU A 3 -10.19 0.09 -5.41
N SER A 4 -11.27 -0.22 -6.12
CA SER A 4 -12.37 -1.07 -5.62
C SER A 4 -11.97 -2.55 -5.59
N PRO A 5 -12.51 -3.36 -4.66
CA PRO A 5 -12.20 -4.78 -4.52
C PRO A 5 -12.37 -5.57 -5.82
N ASP A 6 -13.47 -5.35 -6.55
CA ASP A 6 -13.77 -6.01 -7.83
C ASP A 6 -12.73 -5.72 -8.92
N LYS A 7 -12.14 -4.52 -8.89
CA LYS A 7 -11.05 -4.15 -9.83
C LYS A 7 -9.77 -4.90 -9.48
N VAL A 8 -9.47 -5.07 -8.19
CA VAL A 8 -8.29 -5.81 -7.72
C VAL A 8 -8.40 -7.28 -8.11
N GLU A 9 -9.58 -7.89 -7.92
CA GLU A 9 -9.83 -9.28 -8.33
C GLU A 9 -9.66 -9.47 -9.84
N ARG A 10 -10.24 -8.57 -10.65
CA ARG A 10 -10.05 -8.61 -12.12
C ARG A 10 -8.59 -8.43 -12.52
N LEU A 11 -7.83 -7.57 -11.85
CA LEU A 11 -6.41 -7.38 -12.14
C LEU A 11 -5.59 -8.62 -11.76
N ALA A 12 -5.88 -9.23 -10.62
CA ALA A 12 -5.23 -10.47 -10.18
C ALA A 12 -5.47 -11.61 -11.16
N ALA A 13 -6.72 -11.81 -11.60
CA ALA A 13 -7.07 -12.80 -12.62
C ALA A 13 -6.29 -12.59 -13.92
N ASN A 14 -6.33 -11.36 -14.47
CA ASN A 14 -5.60 -11.03 -15.71
C ASN A 14 -4.08 -11.20 -15.56
N LEU A 15 -3.52 -10.95 -14.37
CA LEU A 15 -2.10 -11.14 -14.10
C LEU A 15 -1.73 -12.62 -14.16
N VAL A 16 -2.50 -13.49 -13.48
CA VAL A 16 -2.27 -14.94 -13.49
C VAL A 16 -2.47 -15.51 -14.90
N ASP A 17 -3.51 -15.10 -15.61
CA ASP A 17 -3.77 -15.53 -16.98
C ASP A 17 -2.59 -15.16 -17.91
N LYS A 18 -2.06 -13.93 -17.80
CA LYS A 18 -0.87 -13.52 -18.57
C LYS A 18 0.40 -14.25 -18.17
N LEU A 19 0.58 -14.56 -16.88
CA LEU A 19 1.71 -15.36 -16.41
C LEU A 19 1.63 -16.79 -16.96
N ALA A 20 0.43 -17.32 -17.19
CA ALA A 20 0.21 -18.61 -17.81
C ALA A 20 0.62 -18.63 -19.29
N GLU A 21 0.46 -17.51 -19.99
CA GLU A 21 0.82 -17.35 -21.40
C GLU A 21 2.32 -17.18 -21.64
N ILE A 22 3.12 -16.94 -20.59
CA ILE A 22 4.57 -16.74 -20.72
C ILE A 22 5.27 -18.10 -20.73
N ASP A 23 5.92 -18.42 -21.85
CA ASP A 23 6.82 -19.56 -21.95
C ASP A 23 7.95 -19.45 -20.92
N GLY A 24 8.00 -20.42 -20.00
CA GLY A 24 8.98 -20.48 -18.91
C GLY A 24 8.41 -20.30 -17.49
N VAL A 25 7.12 -19.97 -17.37
CA VAL A 25 6.44 -19.94 -16.07
C VAL A 25 5.79 -21.30 -15.80
N LEU A 26 6.24 -21.98 -14.75
CA LEU A 26 5.62 -23.23 -14.27
C LEU A 26 4.87 -22.94 -12.98
N PHE A 27 3.54 -23.00 -13.04
CA PHE A 27 2.73 -22.94 -11.84
C PHE A 27 2.88 -24.22 -11.03
N LYS A 28 3.36 -24.07 -9.79
CA LYS A 28 3.31 -25.13 -8.78
C LYS A 28 2.13 -24.85 -7.84
N GLY A 29 0.94 -25.25 -8.24
CA GLY A 29 -0.25 -25.10 -7.40
C GLY A 29 -1.56 -25.07 -8.18
N ASP A 30 -2.66 -24.93 -7.43
CA ASP A 30 -4.00 -24.71 -7.98
C ASP A 30 -4.17 -23.26 -8.47
N ASP A 31 -4.86 -23.07 -9.60
CA ASP A 31 -5.07 -21.75 -10.22
C ASP A 31 -5.84 -20.81 -9.28
N GLY A 32 -6.77 -21.33 -8.48
CA GLY A 32 -7.50 -20.56 -7.48
C GLY A 32 -6.59 -20.02 -6.38
N GLN A 33 -5.62 -20.82 -5.92
CA GLN A 33 -4.65 -20.39 -4.91
C GLN A 33 -3.71 -19.30 -5.46
N LEU A 34 -3.30 -19.40 -6.73
CA LEU A 34 -2.48 -18.39 -7.41
C LEU A 34 -3.22 -17.06 -7.55
N ARG A 35 -4.49 -17.09 -7.97
CA ARG A 35 -5.34 -15.88 -8.05
C ARG A 35 -5.51 -15.21 -6.70
N LEU A 36 -5.77 -16.00 -5.64
CA LEU A 36 -5.87 -15.47 -4.27
C LEU A 36 -4.55 -14.85 -3.80
N ALA A 37 -3.41 -15.51 -4.05
CA ALA A 37 -2.11 -14.97 -3.70
C ALA A 37 -1.82 -13.65 -4.45
N ALA A 38 -2.12 -13.58 -5.75
CA ALA A 38 -1.97 -12.35 -6.53
C ALA A 38 -2.89 -11.24 -6.02
N GLN A 39 -4.14 -11.55 -5.68
CA GLN A 39 -5.07 -10.59 -5.09
C GLN A 39 -4.56 -10.06 -3.76
N GLN A 40 -4.02 -10.93 -2.89
CA GLN A 40 -3.46 -10.52 -1.61
C GLN A 40 -2.26 -9.58 -1.80
N VAL A 41 -1.33 -9.93 -2.69
CA VAL A 41 -0.15 -9.09 -2.97
C VAL A 41 -0.54 -7.71 -3.50
N ILE A 42 -1.49 -7.65 -4.44
CA ILE A 42 -1.97 -6.38 -4.98
C ILE A 42 -2.69 -5.57 -3.90
N THR A 43 -3.52 -6.23 -3.08
CA THR A 43 -4.23 -5.57 -1.96
C THR A 43 -3.25 -5.02 -0.93
N ASP A 44 -2.27 -5.83 -0.53
CA ASP A 44 -1.25 -5.43 0.43
C ASP A 44 -0.52 -4.19 -0.05
N GLU A 45 -0.08 -4.16 -1.32
CA GLU A 45 0.59 -2.98 -1.86
C GLU A 45 -0.32 -1.75 -1.96
N LEU A 46 -1.59 -1.93 -2.34
CA LEU A 46 -2.56 -0.83 -2.32
C LEU A 46 -2.82 -0.30 -0.90
N MET A 47 -2.65 -1.13 0.12
CA MET A 47 -2.82 -0.78 1.52
C MET A 47 -1.58 -0.16 2.15
N VAL A 48 -0.38 -0.35 1.59
CA VAL A 48 0.86 0.21 2.14
C VAL A 48 0.76 1.73 2.30
N GLU A 49 0.18 2.45 1.33
CA GLU A 49 -0.01 3.90 1.42
C GLU A 49 -1.00 4.29 2.53
N GLU A 50 -2.09 3.54 2.69
CA GLU A 50 -3.09 3.80 3.73
C GLU A 50 -2.58 3.49 5.13
N GLN A 51 -1.81 2.40 5.28
CA GLN A 51 -1.13 2.07 6.52
C GLN A 51 -0.10 3.15 6.88
N LEU A 52 0.65 3.64 5.89
CA LEU A 52 1.62 4.71 6.07
C LEU A 52 0.94 6.00 6.56
N ASP A 53 -0.13 6.43 5.89
CA ASP A 53 -0.87 7.63 6.26
C ASP A 53 -1.51 7.49 7.66
N ALA A 54 -2.01 6.31 8.02
CA ALA A 54 -2.55 6.02 9.35
C ALA A 54 -1.47 6.05 10.45
N GLU A 55 -0.28 5.53 10.16
CA GLU A 55 0.87 5.55 11.07
C GLU A 55 1.36 6.98 11.31
N ILE A 56 1.42 7.80 10.25
CA ILE A 56 1.73 9.23 10.35
C ILE A 56 0.67 9.94 11.20
N HIS A 57 -0.62 9.69 10.99
CA HIS A 57 -1.68 10.29 11.82
C HIS A 57 -1.55 9.92 13.30
N LYS A 58 -1.22 8.66 13.62
CA LYS A 58 -0.96 8.24 15.00
C LYS A 58 0.24 8.98 15.61
N MET A 59 1.33 9.11 14.86
CA MET A 59 2.49 9.88 15.32
C MET A 59 2.11 11.34 15.59
N LEU A 60 1.39 11.98 14.67
CA LEU A 60 0.98 13.37 14.83
C LEU A 60 -0.05 13.58 15.94
N GLN A 61 -0.87 12.58 16.26
CA GLN A 61 -1.74 12.62 17.43
C GLN A 61 -0.97 12.75 18.75
N ALA A 62 0.22 12.14 18.86
CA ALA A 62 1.07 12.30 20.03
C ALA A 62 1.59 13.76 20.19
N TYR A 63 1.79 14.46 19.07
CA TYR A 63 2.22 15.86 19.03
C TYR A 63 1.06 16.87 19.00
N LYS A 64 -0.19 16.40 19.05
CA LYS A 64 -1.38 17.25 18.90
C LYS A 64 -1.42 18.40 19.90
N TYR A 65 -0.91 18.20 21.11
CA TYR A 65 -0.81 19.26 22.13
C TYR A 65 0.13 20.39 21.73
N GLU A 66 1.31 20.08 21.18
CA GLU A 66 2.27 21.10 20.72
C GLU A 66 1.81 21.81 19.45
N ILE A 67 1.12 21.10 18.56
CA ILE A 67 0.47 21.65 17.37
C ILE A 67 -0.65 22.63 17.77
N THR A 68 -1.47 22.26 18.77
CA THR A 68 -2.59 23.09 19.25
C THR A 68 -2.10 24.34 19.98
N MET A 69 -0.94 24.26 20.63
CA MET A 69 -0.25 25.41 21.25
C MET A 69 0.41 26.36 20.22
N GLY A 70 0.20 26.14 18.91
CA GLY A 70 0.63 27.04 17.84
C GLY A 70 2.13 27.01 17.52
N ARG A 71 2.88 26.08 18.11
CA ARG A 71 4.34 25.96 17.91
C ARG A 71 4.71 25.20 16.63
N MET A 72 3.80 24.40 16.09
CA MET A 72 4.06 23.54 14.94
C MET A 72 2.83 23.45 14.02
N ASN A 73 3.04 23.50 12.71
CA ASN A 73 1.99 23.30 11.72
C ASN A 73 1.83 21.81 11.39
N TYR A 74 0.61 21.29 11.50
CA TYR A 74 0.27 19.89 11.21
C TYR A 74 0.62 19.50 9.77
N ASP A 75 0.29 20.36 8.79
CA ASP A 75 0.51 20.06 7.38
C ASP A 75 2.01 19.92 7.04
N GLU A 76 2.85 20.79 7.62
CA GLU A 76 4.31 20.69 7.43
C GLU A 76 4.89 19.43 8.06
N LEU A 77 4.43 19.09 9.27
CA LEU A 77 4.87 17.89 9.97
C LEU A 77 4.45 16.61 9.24
N PHE A 78 3.21 16.58 8.74
CA PHE A 78 2.72 15.48 7.92
C PHE A 78 3.59 15.30 6.68
N LYS A 79 3.88 16.38 5.96
CA LYS A 79 4.68 16.33 4.74
C LYS A 79 6.12 15.87 5.00
N LYS A 80 6.77 16.36 6.07
CA LYS A 80 8.13 15.93 6.47
C LYS A 80 8.16 14.46 6.90
N THR A 81 7.19 14.03 7.69
CA THR A 81 7.12 12.64 8.19
C THR A 81 6.84 11.67 7.06
N LYS A 82 5.93 12.03 6.13
CA LYS A 82 5.67 11.25 4.92
C LYS A 82 6.93 11.10 4.08
N GLN A 83 7.66 12.17 3.80
CA GLN A 83 8.91 12.10 3.04
C GLN A 83 9.98 11.22 3.71
N ARG A 84 10.08 11.27 5.05
CA ARG A 84 11.01 10.42 5.80
C ARG A 84 10.63 8.94 5.69
N MET A 85 9.37 8.62 5.93
CA MET A 85 8.87 7.25 5.91
C MET A 85 8.96 6.61 4.51
N VAL A 86 8.68 7.38 3.46
CA VAL A 86 8.83 6.93 2.07
C VAL A 86 10.28 6.58 1.75
N LYS A 87 11.24 7.38 2.23
CA LYS A 87 12.68 7.08 2.11
C LYS A 87 13.09 5.85 2.90
N GLU A 88 12.62 5.69 4.14
CA GLU A 88 12.96 4.55 5.00
C GLU A 88 12.42 3.22 4.44
N ARG A 89 11.20 3.23 3.87
CA ARG A 89 10.57 2.04 3.29
C ARG A 89 10.92 1.81 1.81
N LYS A 90 11.76 2.66 1.19
CA LYS A 90 12.09 2.65 -0.25
C LYS A 90 10.84 2.55 -1.15
N LEU A 91 9.73 3.15 -0.72
CA LEU A 91 8.50 3.13 -1.50
C LEU A 91 8.68 4.06 -2.69
N THR A 92 8.52 3.54 -3.90
CA THR A 92 8.34 4.35 -5.11
C THR A 92 6.88 4.79 -5.17
N LEU A 93 6.58 5.96 -4.56
CA LEU A 93 5.30 6.67 -4.72
C LEU A 93 5.35 7.64 -5.90
#